data_AF-A0A9W8UCE7-F1
#
_entry.id   AF-A0A9W8UCE7-F1
#
_cell.length_a   1.000
_cell.length_b   1.000
_cell.length_c   1.000
_cell.angle_alpha   90.00
_cell.angle_beta   90.00
_cell.angle_gamma   90.00
#
_symmetry.space_group_name_H-M   'P 1'
#
loop_
_entity.id
_entity.type
_entity.pdbx_description
1 polymer ?
#
loop_
_entity_poly.entity_id
_entity_poly.type
_entity_poly.pdbx_seq_one_letter_code
_entity_poly.pdbx_strand_id
1 'polypeptide(L)'
;MARIMVEVFGECLVTEPIPGHSKTLPSPNQLRGRILLKVKMPQGANPQDSDQEDEDAANLDLEQNGDQVKPDWGVQVDPVIPQSEQNDPQEDLLQSLAIYGAGKRLPAPDAIDTHRNFIYSISETNLRKRINKEHTLGLTDTQHMVRVYPDPTRVNSSNFDPLECWKHGVQMAALNYQTDDFQTKLNDAMFACSLGYVLKAQPEPKQIHIAIDVLMAKDLQGLEGEGPLYVELELLLPDMSGQKPTGPILSLIRILTSLWGPTILIWRSYTGRSGDRLLGGQCIRGHPGLAT
;
A
#
# COMPACT_ATOMS: atom_id res chain seq x y z
N MET A 1 27.95 -5.06 3.02
CA MET A 1 26.86 -4.08 2.78
C MET A 1 26.76 -3.01 3.87
N ALA A 2 26.63 -3.38 5.15
CA ALA A 2 26.46 -2.42 6.26
C ALA A 2 27.48 -1.26 6.26
N ARG A 3 28.78 -1.57 6.07
CA ARG A 3 29.84 -0.55 6.01
C ARG A 3 29.62 0.47 4.88
N ILE A 4 29.20 0.02 3.70
CA ILE A 4 28.91 0.88 2.54
C ILE A 4 27.73 1.80 2.86
N MET A 5 26.67 1.28 3.49
CA MET A 5 25.52 2.11 3.87
C MET A 5 25.91 3.19 4.88
N VAL A 6 26.73 2.85 5.88
CA VAL A 6 27.24 3.82 6.86
C VAL A 6 28.11 4.88 6.18
N GLU A 7 29.01 4.47 5.29
CA GLU A 7 29.91 5.37 4.57
C GLU A 7 29.16 6.31 3.61
N VAL A 8 28.24 5.76 2.80
CA VAL A 8 27.55 6.50 1.74
C VAL A 8 26.42 7.37 2.28
N PHE A 9 25.60 6.84 3.20
CA PHE A 9 24.49 7.61 3.77
C PHE A 9 24.95 8.54 4.90
N GLY A 10 26.10 8.27 5.52
CA GLY A 10 26.72 9.15 6.51
C GLY A 10 25.74 9.60 7.59
N GLU A 11 25.66 10.92 7.79
CA GLU A 11 24.80 11.52 8.81
C GLU A 11 23.29 11.36 8.53
N CYS A 12 22.88 11.07 7.30
CA CYS A 12 21.47 10.81 7.00
C CYS A 12 21.00 9.48 7.59
N LEU A 13 21.89 8.49 7.76
CA LEU A 13 21.53 7.19 8.31
C LEU A 13 21.31 7.26 9.83
N VAL A 14 20.18 6.71 10.29
CA VAL A 14 19.92 6.56 11.72
C VAL A 14 20.64 5.33 12.25
N THR A 15 21.70 5.56 13.02
CA THR A 15 22.50 4.51 13.67
C THR A 15 22.20 4.37 15.16
N GLU A 16 21.46 5.30 15.75
CA GLU A 16 21.08 5.33 17.17
C GLU A 16 19.65 5.87 17.35
N PRO A 17 18.94 5.53 18.43
CA PRO A 17 17.61 6.08 18.70
C PRO A 17 17.63 7.61 18.85
N ILE A 18 16.62 8.27 18.29
CA ILE A 18 16.41 9.71 18.48
C ILE A 18 16.09 9.98 19.97
N PRO A 19 16.63 11.06 20.57
CA PRO A 19 16.33 11.44 21.94
C PRO A 19 14.83 11.45 22.24
N GLY A 20 14.43 10.81 23.34
CA GLY A 20 13.03 10.65 23.74
C GLY A 20 12.23 9.57 23.01
N HIS A 21 12.83 8.88 22.03
CA HIS A 21 12.16 7.89 21.17
C HIS A 21 12.91 6.56 21.18
N SER A 22 13.30 6.06 22.35
CA SER A 22 14.02 4.77 22.47
C SER A 22 13.12 3.56 22.20
N LYS A 23 11.82 3.67 22.46
CA LYS A 23 10.83 2.59 22.32
C LYS A 23 9.65 2.95 21.42
N THR A 24 9.57 4.19 20.96
CA THR A 24 8.45 4.71 20.16
C THR A 24 8.96 5.13 18.79
N LEU A 25 8.11 4.99 17.77
CA LEU A 25 8.44 5.46 16.44
C LEU A 25 8.37 6.99 16.42
N PRO A 26 9.42 7.71 16.01
CA PRO A 26 9.35 9.16 15.85
C PRO A 26 8.41 9.56 14.71
N SER A 27 7.87 10.77 14.77
CA SER A 27 7.05 11.33 13.70
C SER A 27 7.84 11.54 12.40
N PRO A 28 7.18 11.59 11.23
CA PRO A 28 7.84 11.91 9.96
C PRO A 28 8.63 13.23 9.99
N ASN A 29 8.14 14.23 10.73
CA ASN A 29 8.85 15.51 10.86
C ASN A 29 10.15 15.39 11.68
N GLN A 30 10.17 14.56 12.72
CA GLN A 30 11.40 14.28 13.51
C GLN A 30 12.42 13.45 12.73
N LEU A 31 11.96 12.66 11.75
CA LEU A 31 12.78 11.87 10.83
C LEU A 31 13.09 12.58 9.51
N ARG A 32 12.81 13.89 9.40
CA ARG A 32 13.06 14.62 8.15
C ARG A 32 14.54 14.57 7.77
N GLY A 33 14.81 14.17 6.53
CA GLY A 33 16.17 14.03 5.99
C GLY A 33 16.94 12.83 6.54
N ARG A 34 16.27 11.90 7.25
CA ARG A 34 16.87 10.69 7.79
C ARG A 34 16.50 9.45 6.97
N ILE A 35 17.39 8.48 6.97
CA ILE A 35 17.23 7.17 6.33
C ILE A 35 17.16 6.12 7.44
N LEU A 36 16.11 5.31 7.39
CA LEU A 36 15.91 4.16 8.28
C LEU A 36 16.20 2.87 7.52
N LEU A 37 16.88 1.91 8.16
CA LEU A 37 17.08 0.58 7.59
C LEU A 37 16.07 -0.39 8.16
N LYS A 38 15.31 -1.02 7.26
CA LYS A 38 14.50 -2.19 7.58
C LYS A 38 15.31 -3.46 7.33
N VAL A 39 15.48 -4.29 8.36
CA VAL A 39 16.27 -5.54 8.27
C VAL A 39 15.49 -6.69 8.89
N LYS A 40 15.50 -7.87 8.26
CA LYS A 40 14.87 -9.08 8.81
C LYS A 40 15.61 -9.47 10.09
N MET A 41 14.87 -9.62 11.19
CA MET A 41 15.42 -10.13 12.45
C MET A 41 15.34 -11.66 12.44
N PRO A 42 16.28 -12.35 13.11
CA PRO A 42 16.19 -13.79 13.31
C PRO A 42 14.90 -14.11 14.08
N GLN A 43 14.20 -15.15 13.63
CA GLN A 43 13.05 -15.66 14.37
C GLN A 43 13.60 -16.32 15.65
N GLY A 44 13.14 -15.89 16.81
CA GLY A 44 13.47 -16.60 18.04
C GLY A 44 12.85 -18.00 17.97
N ALA A 45 13.57 -19.02 18.45
CA ALA A 45 13.16 -20.42 18.47
C ALA A 45 11.87 -20.66 19.30
N ASN A 46 10.73 -20.20 18.82
CA ASN A 46 9.43 -20.43 19.42
C ASN A 46 8.70 -21.46 18.53
N PRO A 47 8.50 -22.71 18.99
CA PRO A 47 7.98 -23.84 18.18
C PRO A 47 6.53 -23.68 17.68
N GLN A 48 5.94 -22.50 17.81
CA GLN A 48 4.58 -22.18 17.37
C GLN A 48 4.53 -21.24 16.16
N ASP A 49 5.67 -20.70 15.73
CA ASP A 49 5.83 -20.19 14.35
C ASP A 49 6.01 -21.41 13.43
N SER A 50 4.97 -22.24 13.28
CA SER A 50 4.99 -23.32 12.31
C SER A 50 5.15 -22.73 10.92
N ASP A 51 6.25 -23.09 10.24
CA ASP A 51 6.60 -22.80 8.84
C ASP A 51 5.61 -23.41 7.83
N GLN A 52 4.31 -23.31 8.07
CA GLN A 52 3.25 -23.95 7.28
C GLN A 52 2.57 -23.02 6.28
N GLU A 53 3.20 -21.90 5.94
CA GLU A 53 2.64 -20.96 4.96
C GLU A 53 3.68 -20.48 3.92
N ASP A 54 4.79 -21.20 3.76
CA ASP A 54 5.74 -21.01 2.65
C ASP A 54 5.39 -21.92 1.45
N GLU A 55 4.09 -22.06 1.12
CA GLU A 55 3.65 -22.68 -0.14
C GLU A 55 3.67 -21.69 -1.33
N ASP A 56 3.95 -20.41 -1.10
CA ASP A 56 3.76 -19.34 -2.08
C ASP A 56 4.81 -19.30 -3.22
N ALA A 57 5.74 -20.26 -3.30
CA ALA A 57 6.78 -20.31 -4.34
C ALA A 57 6.82 -21.61 -5.18
N ALA A 58 5.99 -22.62 -4.90
CA ALA A 58 6.21 -23.97 -5.43
C ALA A 58 5.19 -24.48 -6.47
N ASN A 59 4.23 -23.68 -6.94
CA ASN A 59 3.32 -24.12 -8.02
C ASN A 59 3.20 -23.08 -9.14
N LEU A 60 4.18 -23.09 -10.05
CA LEU A 60 3.99 -22.64 -11.42
C LEU A 60 3.56 -23.85 -12.25
N ASP A 61 2.29 -24.25 -12.12
CA ASP A 61 1.70 -25.28 -12.97
C ASP A 61 1.54 -24.74 -14.40
N LEU A 62 2.49 -25.08 -15.25
CA LEU A 62 2.34 -25.04 -16.71
C LEU A 62 1.47 -26.23 -17.12
N GLU A 63 0.15 -26.06 -17.10
CA GLU A 63 -0.75 -27.02 -17.74
C GLU A 63 -0.63 -26.93 -19.28
N GLN A 64 0.16 -27.82 -19.88
CA GLN A 64 -0.08 -28.30 -21.25
C GLN A 64 0.07 -29.83 -21.31
N ASN A 65 -1.08 -30.47 -21.39
CA ASN A 65 -1.43 -31.75 -22.02
C ASN A 65 -0.29 -32.55 -22.71
N GLY A 66 -0.14 -33.83 -22.35
CA GLY A 66 0.45 -34.84 -23.24
C GLY A 66 1.41 -35.85 -22.60
N ASP A 67 0.87 -37.05 -22.33
CA ASP A 67 1.52 -38.37 -22.31
C ASP A 67 2.67 -38.70 -21.33
N GLN A 68 2.57 -39.91 -20.77
CA GLN A 68 3.45 -40.45 -19.75
C GLN A 68 4.84 -40.79 -20.30
N VAL A 69 5.91 -40.17 -19.78
CA VAL A 69 7.22 -40.83 -19.56
C VAL A 69 7.94 -40.16 -18.38
N LYS A 70 8.21 -40.91 -17.30
CA LYS A 70 9.17 -40.52 -16.25
C LYS A 70 10.60 -40.79 -16.76
N PRO A 71 11.54 -39.82 -16.73
CA PRO A 71 12.95 -40.15 -16.76
C PRO A 71 13.44 -40.41 -15.33
N ASP A 72 13.93 -41.63 -15.13
CA ASP A 72 14.65 -42.11 -13.96
C ASP A 72 16.05 -41.46 -13.91
N TRP A 73 16.30 -40.66 -12.87
CA TRP A 73 17.65 -40.26 -12.46
C TRP A 73 17.76 -40.47 -10.95
N GLY A 74 17.93 -41.74 -10.55
CA GLY A 74 18.32 -42.10 -9.19
C GLY A 74 19.64 -41.46 -8.79
N VAL A 75 19.58 -40.42 -7.97
CA VAL A 75 20.68 -39.96 -7.13
C VAL A 75 20.20 -40.01 -5.69
N GLN A 76 20.80 -40.88 -4.89
CA GLN A 76 20.59 -40.93 -3.45
C GLN A 76 21.16 -39.65 -2.84
N VAL A 77 20.30 -38.80 -2.29
CA VAL A 77 20.69 -37.66 -1.44
C VAL A 77 20.71 -38.13 0.01
N ASP A 78 21.89 -38.14 0.61
CA ASP A 78 22.07 -38.41 2.04
C ASP A 78 21.30 -37.40 2.90
N PRO A 79 20.82 -37.80 4.10
CA PRO A 79 20.08 -36.90 4.97
C PRO A 79 20.97 -35.75 5.44
N VAL A 80 20.59 -34.53 5.08
CA VAL A 80 21.24 -33.29 5.52
C VAL A 80 21.06 -33.14 7.03
N ILE A 81 22.16 -33.26 7.76
CA ILE A 81 22.27 -32.94 9.19
C ILE A 81 21.96 -31.45 9.36
N PRO A 82 21.14 -31.02 10.34
CA PRO A 82 20.90 -29.60 10.58
C PRO A 82 22.22 -28.91 10.94
N GLN A 83 22.71 -28.06 10.04
CA GLN A 83 23.85 -27.21 10.34
C GLN A 83 23.41 -26.20 11.40
N SER A 84 24.12 -26.17 12.53
CA SER A 84 23.94 -25.17 13.56
C SER A 84 24.07 -23.77 12.95
N GLU A 85 23.05 -22.92 13.13
CA GLU A 85 23.03 -21.52 12.71
C GLU A 85 24.17 -20.75 13.37
N GLN A 86 25.33 -20.68 12.72
CA GLN A 86 26.34 -19.68 13.02
C GLN A 86 25.95 -18.42 12.24
N ASN A 87 25.39 -17.43 12.94
CA ASN A 87 25.09 -16.13 12.36
C ASN A 87 26.37 -15.52 11.75
N ASP A 88 26.30 -15.12 10.48
CA ASP A 88 27.37 -14.41 9.80
C ASP A 88 27.59 -13.05 10.51
N PRO A 89 28.83 -12.69 10.93
CA PRO A 89 29.13 -11.39 11.54
C PRO A 89 28.62 -10.17 10.76
N GLN A 90 28.43 -10.30 9.44
CA GLN A 90 27.85 -9.25 8.62
C GLN A 90 26.34 -9.04 8.84
N GLU A 91 25.60 -10.11 9.15
CA GLU A 91 24.17 -10.03 9.46
C GLU A 91 23.95 -9.31 10.80
N ASP A 92 24.80 -9.57 11.79
CA ASP A 92 24.77 -8.89 13.08
C ASP A 92 24.95 -7.37 12.91
N LEU A 93 25.83 -6.93 12.00
CA LEU A 93 26.04 -5.50 11.71
C LEU A 93 24.80 -4.86 11.06
N LEU A 94 24.13 -5.53 10.13
CA LEU A 94 22.91 -4.99 9.51
C LEU A 94 21.76 -4.92 10.53
N GLN A 95 21.60 -5.96 11.35
CA GLN A 95 20.58 -5.99 12.41
C GLN A 95 20.80 -4.88 13.43
N SER A 96 22.06 -4.56 13.77
CA SER A 96 22.39 -3.46 14.68
C SER A 96 21.94 -2.08 14.18
N LEU A 97 21.85 -1.89 12.86
CA LEU A 97 21.43 -0.63 12.23
C LEU A 97 19.90 -0.50 12.10
N ALA A 98 19.13 -1.55 12.42
CA ALA A 98 17.68 -1.58 12.28
C ALA A 98 16.95 -0.92 13.47
N ILE A 99 17.33 0.31 13.83
CA ILE A 99 16.89 1.02 15.05
C ILE A 99 15.35 1.07 15.19
N TYR A 100 14.67 1.48 14.12
CA TYR A 100 13.21 1.52 14.04
C TYR A 100 12.64 0.57 12.98
N GLY A 101 13.51 -0.22 12.34
CA GLY A 101 13.19 -1.03 11.17
C GLY A 101 13.35 -2.53 11.37
N ALA A 102 13.35 -3.00 12.61
CA ALA A 102 13.39 -4.43 12.92
C ALA A 102 12.21 -5.15 12.25
N GLY A 103 12.49 -6.00 11.27
CA GLY A 103 11.52 -6.65 10.41
C GLY A 103 11.19 -8.08 10.85
N LYS A 104 9.91 -8.45 10.87
CA LYS A 104 9.44 -9.80 11.19
C LYS A 104 8.26 -10.22 10.28
N ARG A 105 7.91 -11.51 10.26
CA ARG A 105 6.63 -11.97 9.71
C ARG A 105 5.50 -11.48 10.63
N LEU A 106 4.34 -11.14 10.06
CA LEU A 106 3.16 -10.83 10.88
C LEU A 106 2.71 -12.08 11.65
N PRO A 107 2.73 -12.09 12.99
CA PRO A 107 2.34 -13.25 13.78
C PRO A 107 0.81 -13.37 13.90
N ALA A 108 0.34 -14.44 14.56
CA ALA A 108 -1.03 -14.54 15.05
C ALA A 108 -1.37 -13.37 16.01
N PRO A 109 -2.65 -12.95 16.15
CA PRO A 109 -3.00 -11.71 16.84
C PRO A 109 -2.61 -11.72 18.32
N ASP A 110 -2.66 -12.89 18.92
CA ASP A 110 -2.28 -13.20 20.30
C ASP A 110 -0.76 -13.20 20.52
N ALA A 111 0.03 -13.32 19.45
CA ALA A 111 1.49 -13.33 19.46
C ALA A 111 2.12 -12.00 18.98
N ILE A 112 1.31 -10.96 18.77
CA ILE A 112 1.81 -9.61 18.47
C ILE A 112 2.59 -9.08 19.68
N ASP A 113 3.80 -8.57 19.44
CA ASP A 113 4.65 -8.01 20.49
C ASP A 113 4.02 -6.73 21.05
N THR A 114 4.09 -6.51 22.36
CA THR A 114 3.53 -5.31 23.02
C THR A 114 4.60 -4.39 23.61
N HIS A 115 5.87 -4.80 23.54
CA HIS A 115 7.00 -4.18 24.23
C HIS A 115 7.95 -3.45 23.29
N ARG A 116 8.05 -3.88 22.03
CA ARG A 116 8.95 -3.32 21.01
C ARG A 116 8.21 -3.09 19.70
N ASN A 117 8.65 -2.10 18.93
CA ASN A 117 8.10 -1.86 17.59
C ASN A 117 8.83 -2.71 16.56
N PHE A 118 8.04 -3.33 15.68
CA PHE A 118 8.51 -4.10 14.54
C PHE A 118 7.80 -3.64 13.27
N ILE A 119 8.45 -3.84 12.14
CA ILE A 119 7.84 -3.76 10.81
C ILE A 119 7.47 -5.18 10.38
N TYR A 120 6.20 -5.54 10.55
CA TYR A 120 5.68 -6.82 10.11
C TYR A 120 5.51 -6.87 8.60
N SER A 121 5.76 -8.02 7.98
CA SER A 121 5.56 -8.24 6.54
C SER A 121 4.63 -9.43 6.30
N ILE A 122 3.76 -9.30 5.29
CA ILE A 122 2.79 -10.32 4.87
C ILE A 122 2.50 -10.17 3.37
N SER A 123 2.29 -11.28 2.66
CA SER A 123 1.85 -11.24 1.25
C SER A 123 0.40 -10.75 1.15
N GLU A 124 0.01 -10.19 0.00
CA GLU A 124 -1.40 -9.80 -0.25
C GLU A 124 -2.38 -10.97 -0.05
N THR A 125 -1.97 -12.19 -0.41
CA THR A 125 -2.80 -13.39 -0.35
C THR A 125 -3.06 -13.77 1.10
N ASN A 126 -2.01 -13.78 1.93
CA ASN A 126 -2.13 -14.10 3.35
C ASN A 126 -2.82 -12.98 4.12
N LEU A 127 -2.63 -11.71 3.73
CA LEU A 127 -3.43 -10.60 4.26
C LEU A 127 -4.92 -10.80 3.99
N ARG A 128 -5.29 -11.15 2.76
CA ARG A 128 -6.70 -11.40 2.40
C ARG A 128 -7.29 -12.56 3.19
N LYS A 129 -6.56 -13.67 3.32
CA LYS A 129 -6.97 -14.81 4.16
C LYS A 129 -7.20 -14.37 5.62
N ARG A 130 -6.28 -13.55 6.16
CA ARG A 130 -6.32 -13.04 7.53
C ARG A 130 -7.53 -12.13 7.77
N ILE A 131 -7.75 -11.17 6.88
CA ILE A 131 -8.89 -10.25 6.94
C ILE A 131 -10.22 -11.01 6.84
N ASN A 132 -10.32 -11.99 5.93
CA ASN A 132 -11.54 -12.78 5.78
C ASN A 132 -11.86 -13.62 7.02
N LYS A 133 -10.83 -14.06 7.75
CA LYS A 133 -10.98 -14.88 8.96
C LYS A 133 -11.25 -14.04 10.21
N GLU A 134 -10.58 -12.90 10.35
CA GLU A 134 -10.50 -12.17 11.62
C GLU A 134 -11.05 -10.74 11.57
N HIS A 135 -11.36 -10.22 10.37
CA HIS A 135 -11.88 -8.88 10.08
C HIS A 135 -10.99 -7.70 10.50
N THR A 136 -9.97 -7.92 11.32
CA THR A 136 -9.02 -6.91 11.81
C THR A 136 -7.61 -7.48 11.87
N LEU A 137 -6.61 -6.60 11.81
CA LEU A 137 -5.20 -6.97 12.04
C LEU A 137 -4.80 -6.92 13.52
N GLY A 138 -5.65 -6.34 14.39
CA GLY A 138 -5.33 -6.18 15.82
C GLY A 138 -4.19 -5.20 16.12
N LEU A 139 -3.81 -4.37 15.14
CA LEU A 139 -2.64 -3.48 15.23
C LEU A 139 -2.99 -2.00 15.39
N THR A 140 -4.28 -1.64 15.45
CA THR A 140 -4.76 -0.24 15.46
C THR A 140 -4.17 0.58 16.60
N ASP A 141 -4.05 -0.02 17.80
CA ASP A 141 -3.56 0.67 19.01
C ASP A 141 -2.04 0.48 19.24
N THR A 142 -1.34 -0.04 18.22
CA THR A 142 0.09 -0.32 18.32
C THR A 142 0.92 0.66 17.50
N GLN A 143 2.22 0.70 17.79
CA GLN A 143 3.21 1.45 17.01
C GLN A 143 3.91 0.56 15.96
N HIS A 144 3.42 -0.66 15.75
CA HIS A 144 3.91 -1.52 14.66
C HIS A 144 3.50 -0.98 13.31
N MET A 145 4.34 -1.25 12.32
CA MET A 145 4.01 -0.99 10.93
C MET A 145 3.83 -2.33 10.20
N VAL A 146 2.93 -2.35 9.23
CA VAL A 146 2.72 -3.51 8.36
C VAL A 146 3.11 -3.15 6.94
N ARG A 147 3.93 -4.02 6.34
CA ARG A 147 4.25 -4.03 4.92
C ARG A 147 3.56 -5.18 4.23
N VAL A 148 2.66 -4.85 3.32
CA VAL A 148 2.05 -5.79 2.37
C VAL A 148 2.84 -5.73 1.08
N TYR A 149 3.06 -6.88 0.45
CA TYR A 149 3.78 -6.98 -0.82
C TYR A 149 3.08 -7.90 -1.81
N PRO A 150 3.35 -7.75 -3.11
CA PRO A 150 2.71 -8.55 -4.15
C PRO A 150 3.02 -10.03 -3.98
N ASP A 151 2.05 -10.88 -4.26
CA ASP A 151 2.24 -12.33 -4.25
C ASP A 151 3.27 -12.76 -5.31
N PRO A 152 4.16 -13.76 -5.02
CA PRO A 152 5.13 -14.24 -5.99
C PRO A 152 4.52 -14.75 -7.31
N THR A 153 3.26 -15.20 -7.28
CA THR A 153 2.50 -15.62 -8.49
C THR A 153 2.30 -14.48 -9.49
N ARG A 154 2.46 -13.22 -9.09
CA ARG A 154 2.43 -12.04 -9.97
C ARG A 154 3.73 -11.86 -10.74
N VAL A 155 4.11 -12.90 -11.48
CA VAL A 155 5.33 -12.95 -12.30
C VAL A 155 5.37 -11.85 -13.37
N ASN A 156 4.20 -11.35 -13.78
CA ASN A 156 4.05 -10.22 -14.70
C ASN A 156 4.18 -8.84 -14.04
N SER A 157 4.55 -8.78 -12.76
CA SER A 157 4.63 -7.54 -11.97
C SER A 157 3.30 -6.77 -11.86
N SER A 158 2.15 -7.41 -12.05
CA SER A 158 0.86 -6.79 -11.76
C SER A 158 0.75 -6.37 -10.29
N ASN A 159 -0.12 -5.42 -9.97
CA ASN A 159 -0.37 -4.99 -8.60
C ASN A 159 -1.67 -5.55 -8.01
N PHE A 160 -1.71 -5.65 -6.68
CA PHE A 160 -2.94 -5.82 -5.90
C PHE A 160 -3.59 -4.47 -5.63
N ASP A 161 -4.86 -4.48 -5.21
CA ASP A 161 -5.56 -3.28 -4.80
C ASP A 161 -5.02 -2.74 -3.46
N PRO A 162 -4.33 -1.58 -3.44
CA PRO A 162 -3.79 -1.01 -2.21
C PRO A 162 -4.88 -0.49 -1.27
N LEU A 163 -6.09 -0.23 -1.77
CA LEU A 163 -7.21 0.23 -0.95
C LEU A 163 -7.61 -0.81 0.09
N GLU A 164 -7.60 -2.09 -0.28
CA GLU A 164 -7.83 -3.21 0.64
C GLU A 164 -6.81 -3.24 1.79
N CYS A 165 -5.59 -2.75 1.56
CA CYS A 165 -4.62 -2.62 2.64
C CYS A 165 -4.97 -1.43 3.55
N TRP A 166 -5.23 -0.26 2.97
CA TRP A 166 -5.47 0.97 3.72
C TRP A 166 -6.76 0.91 4.55
N LYS A 167 -7.82 0.25 4.05
CA LYS A 167 -9.07 0.00 4.80
C LYS A 167 -8.83 -0.72 6.14
N HIS A 168 -7.80 -1.58 6.20
CA HIS A 168 -7.43 -2.32 7.40
C HIS A 168 -6.24 -1.71 8.15
N GLY A 169 -5.89 -0.46 7.86
CA GLY A 169 -4.89 0.30 8.62
C GLY A 169 -3.43 -0.01 8.28
N VAL A 170 -3.18 -0.80 7.23
CA VAL A 170 -1.83 -1.07 6.72
C VAL A 170 -1.19 0.23 6.21
N GLN A 171 0.05 0.48 6.62
CA GLN A 171 0.78 1.71 6.31
C GLN A 171 1.64 1.59 5.04
N MET A 172 2.18 0.40 4.76
CA MET A 172 3.09 0.18 3.63
C MET A 172 2.49 -0.85 2.65
N ALA A 173 1.64 -0.41 1.73
CA ALA A 173 1.22 -1.22 0.58
C ALA A 173 2.29 -1.11 -0.51
N ALA A 174 3.18 -2.09 -0.63
CA ALA A 174 4.27 -2.05 -1.60
C ALA A 174 3.77 -2.47 -2.98
N LEU A 175 3.87 -1.56 -3.95
CA LEU A 175 3.49 -1.79 -5.34
C LEU A 175 4.72 -1.89 -6.25
N ASN A 176 4.54 -2.53 -7.39
CA ASN A 176 5.46 -2.58 -8.51
C ASN A 176 5.33 -1.28 -9.33
N TYR A 177 6.13 -0.26 -8.98
CA TYR A 177 6.09 1.06 -9.62
C TYR A 177 6.49 1.05 -11.10
N GLN A 178 7.15 -0.01 -11.57
CA GLN A 178 7.46 -0.20 -13.00
C GLN A 178 6.21 -0.52 -13.84
N THR A 179 5.10 -0.90 -13.22
CA THR A 179 3.86 -1.29 -13.89
C THR A 179 2.88 -0.13 -13.92
N ASP A 180 2.57 0.40 -15.11
CA ASP A 180 1.54 1.44 -15.27
C ASP A 180 0.14 0.81 -15.27
N ASP A 181 -0.40 0.55 -14.09
CA ASP A 181 -1.75 0.03 -13.88
C ASP A 181 -2.61 0.98 -13.03
N PHE A 182 -3.88 0.61 -12.87
CA PHE A 182 -4.84 1.39 -12.09
C PHE A 182 -4.38 1.55 -10.63
N GLN A 183 -3.77 0.52 -10.07
CA GLN A 183 -3.34 0.45 -8.67
C GLN A 183 -2.21 1.44 -8.41
N THR A 184 -1.27 1.58 -9.34
CA THR A 184 -0.21 2.59 -9.29
C THR A 184 -0.78 4.01 -9.42
N LYS A 185 -1.73 4.22 -10.34
CA LYS A 185 -2.46 5.52 -10.47
C LYS A 185 -3.24 5.89 -9.22
N LEU A 186 -3.88 4.90 -8.59
CA LEU A 186 -4.59 5.06 -7.32
C LEU A 186 -3.64 5.43 -6.17
N ASN A 187 -2.47 4.80 -6.12
CA ASN A 187 -1.42 5.14 -5.18
C ASN A 187 -0.90 6.58 -5.40
N ASP A 188 -0.62 6.96 -6.64
CA ASP A 188 -0.17 8.33 -6.96
C ASP A 188 -1.22 9.37 -6.56
N ALA A 189 -2.50 9.08 -6.80
CA ALA A 189 -3.61 9.94 -6.37
C ALA A 189 -3.73 10.04 -4.84
N MET A 190 -3.59 8.93 -4.11
CA MET A 190 -3.63 8.90 -2.64
C MET A 190 -2.53 9.74 -2.02
N PHE A 191 -1.32 9.70 -2.59
CA PHE A 191 -0.15 10.39 -2.05
C PHE A 191 0.15 11.75 -2.72
N ALA A 192 -0.68 12.20 -3.66
CA ALA A 192 -0.53 13.49 -4.32
C ALA A 192 -0.42 14.62 -3.29
N CYS A 193 0.61 15.47 -3.44
CA CYS A 193 0.89 16.59 -2.53
C CYS A 193 1.12 16.23 -1.05
N SER A 194 1.42 14.96 -0.71
CA SER A 194 1.61 14.52 0.68
C SER A 194 3.07 14.18 1.06
N LEU A 195 4.03 14.39 0.16
CA LEU A 195 5.45 13.99 0.33
C LEU A 195 5.61 12.49 0.72
N GLY A 196 4.64 11.65 0.37
CA GLY A 196 4.63 10.22 0.67
C GLY A 196 4.05 9.84 2.04
N TYR A 197 3.51 10.78 2.81
CA TYR A 197 2.92 10.51 4.13
C TYR A 197 1.52 11.12 4.25
N VAL A 198 0.50 10.27 4.43
CA VAL A 198 -0.89 10.67 4.68
C VAL A 198 -1.29 10.21 6.08
N LEU A 199 -1.92 11.10 6.85
CA LEU A 199 -2.42 10.77 8.18
C LEU A 199 -3.62 9.82 8.06
N LYS A 200 -3.58 8.70 8.79
CA LYS A 200 -4.71 7.76 8.86
C LYS A 200 -5.95 8.48 9.38
N ALA A 201 -7.11 8.19 8.80
CA ALA A 201 -8.38 8.75 9.26
C ALA A 201 -8.70 8.26 10.68
N GLN A 202 -9.25 9.16 11.50
CA GLN A 202 -9.85 8.76 12.77
C GLN A 202 -11.26 8.20 12.52
N PRO A 203 -11.70 7.19 13.29
CA PRO A 203 -12.99 6.52 13.12
C PRO A 203 -14.16 7.40 13.62
N GLU A 204 -14.30 8.60 13.07
CA GLU A 204 -15.40 9.50 13.35
C GLU A 204 -16.43 9.43 12.22
N PRO A 205 -17.72 9.15 12.51
CA PRO A 205 -18.76 9.16 11.49
C PRO A 205 -18.93 10.58 10.96
N LYS A 206 -18.68 10.75 9.66
CA LYS A 206 -18.87 12.01 8.94
C LYS A 206 -19.92 11.82 7.86
N GLN A 207 -20.98 12.62 7.93
CA GLN A 207 -21.92 12.72 6.82
C GLN A 207 -21.29 13.60 5.73
N ILE A 208 -21.17 13.05 4.53
CA ILE A 208 -20.60 13.75 3.38
C ILE A 208 -21.63 13.72 2.25
N HIS A 209 -21.90 14.88 1.66
CA HIS A 209 -22.68 14.99 0.44
C HIS A 209 -21.73 15.23 -0.72
N ILE A 210 -21.67 14.28 -1.65
CA ILE A 210 -20.86 14.38 -2.86
C ILE A 210 -21.82 14.55 -4.04
N ALA A 211 -21.68 15.65 -4.77
CA ALA A 211 -22.33 15.88 -6.05
C ALA A 211 -21.23 16.09 -7.09
N ILE A 212 -21.30 15.33 -8.18
CA ILE A 212 -20.33 15.40 -9.27
C ILE A 212 -21.11 15.66 -10.55
N ASP A 213 -20.89 16.84 -11.12
CA ASP A 213 -21.41 17.20 -12.43
C ASP A 213 -20.26 17.14 -13.44
N VAL A 214 -20.31 16.17 -14.35
CA VAL A 214 -19.40 16.12 -15.51
C VAL A 214 -19.95 17.07 -16.54
N LEU A 215 -19.44 18.29 -16.55
CA LEU A 215 -19.88 19.30 -17.49
C LEU A 215 -19.24 19.08 -18.87
N MET A 216 -18.03 18.50 -18.92
CA MET A 216 -17.09 18.71 -20.02
C MET A 216 -15.76 17.94 -19.89
N ALA A 217 -15.08 17.65 -21.00
CA ALA A 217 -13.64 17.35 -21.00
C ALA A 217 -12.93 18.01 -22.20
N LYS A 218 -11.65 18.35 -22.02
CA LYS A 218 -10.81 19.04 -23.02
C LYS A 218 -9.55 18.25 -23.32
N ASP A 219 -8.97 18.51 -24.48
CA ASP A 219 -7.59 18.11 -24.82
C ASP A 219 -7.36 16.61 -24.58
N LEU A 220 -8.38 15.79 -24.85
CA LEU A 220 -8.33 14.34 -24.71
C LEU A 220 -7.39 13.78 -25.78
N GLN A 221 -6.21 13.33 -25.36
CA GLN A 221 -5.18 12.74 -26.23
C GLN A 221 -5.18 11.22 -26.09
N GLY A 222 -4.76 10.50 -27.13
CA GLY A 222 -4.58 9.04 -27.07
C GLY A 222 -5.88 8.21 -27.07
N LEU A 223 -7.01 8.82 -27.39
CA LEU A 223 -8.28 8.11 -27.60
C LEU A 223 -8.37 7.69 -29.06
N GLU A 224 -7.87 6.49 -29.38
CA GLU A 224 -7.99 5.90 -30.71
C GLU A 224 -9.29 5.07 -30.80
N GLY A 225 -10.22 5.46 -31.66
CA GLY A 225 -11.45 4.71 -31.93
C GLY A 225 -12.62 5.58 -32.43
N GLU A 226 -13.51 5.00 -33.24
CA GLU A 226 -14.72 5.68 -33.78
C GLU A 226 -15.92 5.68 -32.79
N GLY A 227 -15.72 5.24 -31.55
CA GLY A 227 -16.78 5.09 -30.55
C GLY A 227 -17.14 6.37 -29.80
N PRO A 228 -18.35 6.45 -29.21
CA PRO A 228 -18.72 7.56 -28.34
C PRO A 228 -17.85 7.58 -27.07
N LEU A 229 -17.38 8.77 -26.69
CA LEU A 229 -16.62 8.97 -25.46
C LEU A 229 -17.55 9.04 -24.24
N TYR A 230 -17.07 8.50 -23.13
CA TYR A 230 -17.74 8.56 -21.84
C TYR A 230 -16.77 8.83 -20.70
N VAL A 231 -17.29 9.35 -19.59
CA VAL A 231 -16.54 9.52 -18.35
C VAL A 231 -17.07 8.52 -17.34
N GLU A 232 -16.20 7.64 -16.89
CA GLU A 232 -16.51 6.71 -15.81
C GLU A 232 -16.12 7.34 -14.48
N LEU A 233 -17.07 7.37 -13.56
CA LEU A 233 -16.87 7.85 -12.20
C LEU A 233 -17.07 6.68 -11.25
N GLU A 234 -16.00 6.33 -10.55
CA GLU A 234 -16.02 5.31 -9.52
C GLU A 234 -15.71 5.95 -8.17
N LEU A 235 -16.63 5.78 -7.21
CA LEU A 235 -16.40 6.18 -5.83
C LEU A 235 -15.93 4.96 -5.04
N LEU A 236 -14.64 4.95 -4.73
CA LEU A 236 -14.02 3.91 -3.92
C LEU A 236 -14.27 4.19 -2.44
N LEU A 237 -15.10 3.35 -1.80
CA LEU A 237 -15.38 3.42 -0.36
C LEU A 237 -14.81 2.19 0.38
N PRO A 238 -14.49 2.33 1.67
CA PRO A 238 -14.37 1.18 2.57
C PRO A 238 -15.65 0.33 2.53
N ASP A 239 -15.55 -0.96 2.86
CA ASP A 239 -16.75 -1.79 3.04
C ASP A 239 -17.65 -1.13 4.11
N MET A 240 -18.82 -0.65 3.68
CA MET A 240 -19.79 0.05 4.52
C MET A 240 -20.83 -0.92 5.07
N SER A 241 -20.51 -2.22 5.23
CA SER A 241 -21.45 -3.24 5.71
C SER A 241 -22.29 -2.71 6.89
N GLY A 242 -23.57 -2.37 6.62
CA GLY A 242 -24.52 -1.81 7.60
C GLY A 242 -24.94 -0.35 7.40
N GLN A 243 -24.16 0.48 6.71
CA GLN A 243 -24.61 1.81 6.28
C GLN A 243 -25.12 1.71 4.84
N LYS A 244 -26.44 1.72 4.65
CA LYS A 244 -27.03 1.96 3.33
C LYS A 244 -26.87 3.46 3.04
N PRO A 245 -26.09 3.90 2.04
CA PRO A 245 -26.16 5.27 1.60
C PRO A 245 -27.62 5.64 1.32
N THR A 246 -28.10 6.66 2.01
CA THR A 246 -29.47 7.16 1.87
C THR A 246 -29.53 8.04 0.62
N GLY A 247 -29.73 7.38 -0.51
CA GLY A 247 -29.78 7.97 -1.85
C GLY A 247 -29.64 6.85 -2.90
N PRO A 248 -29.78 7.13 -4.20
CA PRO A 248 -29.48 6.15 -5.22
C PRO A 248 -28.00 5.76 -5.11
N ILE A 249 -27.74 4.61 -4.46
CA ILE A 249 -26.45 3.93 -4.47
C ILE A 249 -26.32 3.34 -5.86
N LEU A 250 -25.84 4.16 -6.78
CA LEU A 250 -25.34 3.66 -8.05
C LEU A 250 -23.92 3.17 -7.78
N SER A 251 -23.81 1.97 -7.22
CA SER A 251 -22.66 1.12 -7.49
C SER A 251 -22.54 1.07 -9.02
N LEU A 252 -21.52 1.74 -9.56
CA LEU A 252 -21.41 2.14 -10.97
C LEU A 252 -22.41 3.24 -11.39
N ILE A 253 -22.04 4.52 -11.24
CA ILE A 253 -22.61 5.54 -12.14
C ILE A 253 -21.78 5.53 -13.43
N ARG A 254 -22.17 4.69 -14.39
CA ARG A 254 -21.79 4.91 -15.79
C ARG A 254 -22.53 6.15 -16.29
N ILE A 255 -21.94 7.34 -16.12
CA ILE A 255 -22.42 8.55 -16.81
C ILE A 255 -21.81 8.53 -18.23
N LEU A 256 -22.50 7.88 -19.16
CA LEU A 256 -22.21 8.03 -20.58
C LEU A 256 -22.67 9.43 -21.02
N THR A 257 -21.81 10.44 -20.91
CA THR A 257 -22.05 11.77 -21.50
C THR A 257 -21.15 11.95 -22.71
N SER A 258 -21.75 12.04 -23.90
CA SER A 258 -21.00 12.32 -25.12
C SER A 258 -20.51 13.77 -25.09
N LEU A 259 -19.21 13.97 -25.26
CA LEU A 259 -18.62 15.31 -25.31
C LEU A 259 -18.52 15.78 -26.77
N TRP A 260 -19.24 16.84 -27.12
CA TRP A 260 -19.06 17.56 -28.38
C TRP A 260 -18.55 18.98 -28.09
N GLY A 261 -17.31 19.30 -28.49
CA GLY A 261 -16.79 20.67 -28.54
C GLY A 261 -15.64 21.00 -27.57
N PRO A 262 -14.95 22.16 -27.78
CA PRO A 262 -13.70 22.48 -27.09
C PRO A 262 -13.98 23.21 -25.80
N THR A 263 -13.88 22.57 -24.63
CA THR A 263 -14.15 23.31 -23.39
C THR A 263 -13.38 22.77 -22.17
N ILE A 264 -12.99 23.67 -21.25
CA ILE A 264 -12.03 23.56 -20.12
C ILE A 264 -12.61 22.92 -18.84
N LEU A 265 -11.86 22.01 -18.22
CA LEU A 265 -12.20 21.36 -16.94
C LEU A 265 -12.11 22.33 -15.74
N ILE A 266 -13.21 22.54 -15.02
CA ILE A 266 -13.24 23.18 -13.69
C ILE A 266 -14.01 22.26 -12.76
N TRP A 267 -13.36 21.70 -11.73
CA TRP A 267 -14.07 21.03 -10.63
C TRP A 267 -14.30 22.03 -9.49
N ARG A 268 -15.40 21.85 -8.76
CA ARG A 268 -15.66 22.54 -7.49
C ARG A 268 -16.18 21.50 -6.50
N SER A 269 -15.34 21.12 -5.53
CA SER A 269 -15.81 20.29 -4.41
C SER A 269 -16.48 21.20 -3.38
N TYR A 270 -17.67 20.81 -2.92
CA TYR A 270 -18.35 21.47 -1.81
C TYR A 270 -18.31 20.55 -0.59
N THR A 271 -17.55 20.93 0.43
CA THR A 271 -17.66 20.34 1.76
C THR A 271 -18.49 21.28 2.64
N GLY A 272 -19.80 21.03 2.74
CA GLY A 272 -20.68 21.77 3.66
C GLY A 272 -20.81 21.03 4.98
N ARG A 273 -20.66 21.73 6.11
CA ARG A 273 -21.23 21.28 7.40
C ARG A 273 -22.72 21.65 7.41
N SER A 274 -23.54 20.81 8.03
CA SER A 274 -24.96 21.07 8.21
C SER A 274 -25.19 22.44 8.86
N GLY A 275 -25.86 23.36 8.15
CA GLY A 275 -26.35 24.63 8.70
C GLY A 275 -26.14 25.87 7.82
N ASP A 276 -25.07 25.94 7.04
CA ASP A 276 -24.72 27.20 6.37
C ASP A 276 -25.02 27.18 4.86
N ARG A 277 -26.02 27.97 4.45
CA ARG A 277 -26.10 28.48 3.07
C ARG A 277 -25.06 29.59 2.92
N LEU A 278 -23.93 29.30 2.29
CA LEU A 278 -22.99 30.34 1.88
C LEU A 278 -23.12 30.60 0.38
N LEU A 279 -23.76 31.73 0.08
CA LEU A 279 -23.70 32.42 -1.19
C LEU A 279 -22.33 33.08 -1.35
N GLY A 280 -21.73 32.94 -2.52
CA GLY A 280 -20.82 33.95 -3.08
C GLY A 280 -19.32 33.79 -2.80
N GLY A 281 -18.55 33.80 -3.91
CA GLY A 281 -17.09 33.94 -3.94
C GLY A 281 -16.57 34.02 -5.38
N GLN A 282 -16.64 35.22 -5.97
CA GLN A 282 -15.82 35.71 -7.10
C GLN A 282 -14.38 35.98 -6.58
N CYS A 283 -13.28 36.19 -7.31
CA CYS A 283 -12.82 36.25 -8.71
C CYS A 283 -11.33 36.68 -8.63
N ILE A 284 -10.40 36.27 -9.52
CA ILE A 284 -9.38 37.20 -10.10
C ILE A 284 -9.11 36.78 -11.56
N ARG A 285 -9.28 37.76 -12.47
CA ARG A 285 -8.99 37.71 -13.91
C ARG A 285 -7.49 37.76 -14.21
N GLY A 286 -7.06 37.09 -15.28
CA GLY A 286 -5.98 37.56 -16.14
C GLY A 286 -6.54 37.82 -17.54
N HIS A 287 -6.67 39.08 -17.93
CA HIS A 287 -6.92 39.46 -19.32
C HIS A 287 -5.64 39.24 -20.14
N PRO A 288 -5.67 38.57 -21.30
CA PRO A 288 -4.76 38.90 -22.38
C PRO A 288 -5.41 40.03 -23.19
N GLY A 289 -4.89 41.25 -23.02
CA GLY A 289 -5.06 42.31 -24.00
C GLY A 289 -4.37 41.89 -25.30
N LEU A 290 -5.06 42.11 -26.42
CA LEU A 290 -4.58 41.94 -27.79
C LEU A 290 -3.32 42.79 -28.07
N ALA A 291 -2.57 42.31 -29.06
CA ALA A 291 -1.32 42.86 -29.57
C ALA A 291 -1.40 44.30 -30.11
N THR A 292 -0.20 44.90 -30.24
CA THR A 292 0.23 46.22 -30.76
C THR A 292 -0.02 47.43 -29.87
#